data_AF-A0A7W8X0H5-F1
#
_entry.id   AF-A0A7W8X0H5-F1
#
_cell.length_a   1.000
_cell.length_b   1.000
_cell.length_c   1.000
_cell.angle_alpha   90.00
_cell.angle_beta   90.00
_cell.angle_gamma   90.00
#
_symmetry.space_group_name_H-M   'P 1'
#
loop_
_entity.id
_entity.type
_entity.pdbx_description
1 polymer ?
#
loop_
_entity_poly.entity_id
_entity_poly.type
_entity_poly.pdbx_seq_one_letter_code
_entity_poly.pdbx_strand_id
1 'polypeptide(L)' 'MQEVETSTAQWVHWFNTQRIHSGIGYQTPTEFETNYHQQTTAGTLSA' A
#
# COMPACT_ATOMS: atom_id res chain seq x y z
N MET A 1 18.96 20.05 -0.79
CA MET A 1 18.70 18.59 -0.89
C MET A 1 17.44 18.17 -0.15
N GLN A 2 17.14 18.75 1.02
CA GLN A 2 15.95 18.44 1.82
C GLN A 2 14.59 18.60 1.09
N GLU A 3 14.47 19.54 0.15
CA GLU A 3 13.23 19.77 -0.61
C GLU A 3 12.89 18.60 -1.55
N VAL A 4 13.92 18.00 -2.18
CA VAL A 4 13.74 16.85 -3.07
C VAL A 4 13.32 15.63 -2.28
N GLU A 5 13.95 15.41 -1.12
CA GLU A 5 13.59 14.31 -0.21
C GLU A 5 12.16 14.46 0.30
N THR A 6 11.77 15.68 0.70
CA THR A 6 10.41 15.98 1.15
C THR A 6 9.39 15.76 0.05
N SER A 7 9.67 16.25 -1.16
CA SER A 7 8.79 16.07 -2.32
C SER A 7 8.64 14.59 -2.68
N THR A 8 9.73 13.84 -2.59
CA THR A 8 9.74 12.39 -2.83
C THR A 8 8.92 11.66 -1.76
N ALA A 9 9.10 12.00 -0.48
CA ALA A 9 8.34 11.40 0.62
C ALA A 9 6.83 11.70 0.49
N GLN A 10 6.46 12.91 0.09
CA GLN A 10 5.06 13.27 -0.18
C GLN A 10 4.48 12.46 -1.35
N TRP A 11 5.23 12.30 -2.43
CA TRP A 11 4.80 11.51 -3.58
C TRP A 11 4.62 10.03 -3.21
N VAL A 12 5.58 9.45 -2.49
CA VAL A 12 5.51 8.06 -1.99
C VAL A 12 4.30 7.88 -1.09
N HIS A 13 4.05 8.83 -0.18
CA HIS A 13 2.88 8.79 0.68
C HIS A 13 1.58 8.76 -0.14
N TRP A 14 1.39 9.73 -1.04
CA TRP A 14 0.20 9.80 -1.90
C TRP A 14 0.01 8.52 -2.73
N PHE A 15 1.09 8.00 -3.31
CA PHE A 15 1.04 6.79 -4.13
C PHE A 15 0.55 5.58 -3.32
N ASN A 16 1.04 5.43 -2.10
CA ASN A 16 0.72 4.26 -1.27
C ASN A 16 -0.64 4.36 -0.58
N THR A 17 -1.07 5.55 -0.15
CA THR A 17 -2.23 5.72 0.74
C THR A 17 -3.44 6.37 0.08
N GLN A 18 -3.30 6.97 -1.09
CA GLN A 18 -4.39 7.74 -1.72
C GLN A 18 -4.64 7.36 -3.19
N ARG A 19 -3.62 6.88 -3.91
CA ARG A 19 -3.79 6.50 -5.32
C ARG A 19 -4.52 5.16 -5.46
N ILE A 20 -5.72 5.21 -6.03
CA ILE A 20 -6.49 4.03 -6.43
C ILE A 20 -5.91 3.41 -7.69
N HIS A 21 -5.64 2.09 -7.66
CA HIS A 21 -5.00 1.38 -8.77
C HIS A 21 -5.88 0.22 -9.29
N SER A 22 -6.33 0.30 -10.54
CA SER A 22 -7.21 -0.70 -11.16
C SER A 22 -6.61 -2.11 -11.23
N GLY A 23 -5.31 -2.22 -11.53
CA GLY A 23 -4.57 -3.49 -11.57
C GLY A 23 -4.52 -4.28 -10.25
N ILE A 24 -4.83 -3.65 -9.11
CA ILE A 24 -4.97 -4.33 -7.81
C ILE A 24 -6.41 -4.30 -7.31
N GLY A 25 -7.39 -4.13 -8.20
CA GLY A 25 -8.81 -4.18 -7.84
C GLY A 25 -9.39 -2.86 -7.35
N TYR A 26 -8.88 -1.72 -7.84
CA TYR A 26 -9.38 -0.38 -7.46
C TYR A 26 -9.27 -0.09 -5.96
N GLN A 27 -8.14 -0.44 -5.37
CA GLN A 27 -7.76 -0.07 -4.01
C GLN A 27 -6.40 0.62 -4.01
N THR A 28 -6.02 1.18 -2.86
CA THR A 28 -4.67 1.71 -2.66
C THR A 28 -3.67 0.57 -2.43
N PRO A 29 -2.38 0.76 -2.74
CA PRO A 29 -1.34 -0.23 -2.46
C PRO A 29 -1.32 -0.68 -0.99
N THR A 30 -1.43 0.25 -0.03
CA THR A 30 -1.45 -0.10 1.40
C THR A 30 -2.66 -0.95 1.79
N GLU A 31 -3.85 -0.68 1.23
CA GLU A 31 -5.03 -1.52 1.48
C GLU A 31 -4.83 -2.94 0.91
N PHE A 32 -4.28 -3.05 -0.31
CA PHE A 32 -4.00 -4.35 -0.91
C PHE A 32 -3.04 -5.18 -0.06
N GLU A 33 -1.92 -4.60 0.37
CA GLU A 33 -0.96 -5.30 1.24
C GLU A 33 -1.59 -5.71 2.57
N THR A 34 -2.35 -4.81 3.20
CA THR A 34 -3.05 -5.10 4.46
C THR A 34 -3.99 -6.30 4.30
N ASN A 35 -4.81 -6.30 3.25
CA ASN A 35 -5.74 -7.38 2.96
C ASN A 35 -5.01 -8.70 2.68
N TYR A 36 -3.91 -8.64 1.91
CA TYR A 36 -3.07 -9.80 1.61
C TYR A 36 -2.44 -10.39 2.88
N HIS A 37 -1.90 -9.55 3.77
CA HIS A 37 -1.31 -9.98 5.03
C HIS A 37 -2.34 -10.61 5.98
N GLN A 38 -3.55 -10.05 6.06
CA GLN A 38 -4.63 -10.63 6.85
C GLN A 38 -5.02 -12.02 6.34
N GLN A 39 -5.18 -12.18 5.02
CA GLN A 39 -5.54 -13.46 4.42
C GLN A 39 -4.45 -14.52 4.58
N THR A 40 -3.19 -14.14 4.33
CA THR A 40 -2.05 -15.06 4.48
C THR A 40 -1.86 -15.47 5.94
N THR A 41 -1.92 -14.53 6.88
CA THR A 41 -1.80 -14.82 8.31
C THR A 41 -2.96 -15.69 8.82
N ALA A 42 -4.20 -15.41 8.41
CA ALA A 42 -5.35 -16.24 8.73
C ALA A 42 -5.24 -17.65 8.15
N GLY A 43 -4.71 -17.77 6.93
CA GLY A 43 -4.44 -19.06 6.28
C GLY A 43 -3.34 -19.85 7.00
N THR A 44 -2.29 -19.20 7.49
CA THR A 44 -1.23 -19.85 8.30
C THR A 44 -1.73 -20.30 9.66
N LEU A 45 -2.65 -19.58 10.31
CA LEU A 45 -3.23 -19.98 11.60
C LEU A 45 -4.30 -21.07 11.48
N SER A 46 -4.82 -21.32 10.28
CA SER A 46 -5.88 -22.31 10.01
C SER A 46 -5.34 -23.65 9.47
N ALA A 47 -4.02 -23.82 9.41
CA ALA A 47 -3.32 -25.03 8.93
C ALA A 47 -2.54 -25.72 10.06
#